data_AF-A0A6G2QXB7-F1
#
_entry.id   AF-A0A6G2QXB7-F1
#
_cell.length_a   1.000
_cell.length_b   1.000
_cell.length_c   1.000
_cell.angle_alpha   90.00
_cell.angle_beta   90.00
_cell.angle_gamma   90.00
#
_symmetry.space_group_name_H-M   'P 1'
#
loop_
_entity.id
_entity.type
_entity.pdbx_description
1 polymer ?
#
loop_
_entity_poly.entity_id
_entity_poly.type
_entity_poly.pdbx_seq_one_letter_code
_entity_poly.pdbx_strand_id
1 'polypeptide(L)' 'GCSSDEAWHILREASQLSNTKLREVAAAVTAGAAAEGTPPPPEVRTALSRALARRAAR' A
#
# COMPACT_ATOMS: atom_id res chain seq x y z
N GLY A 1 4.30 -8.32 -12.41
CA GLY A 1 5.37 -7.98 -11.46
C GLY A 1 5.33 -6.49 -11.16
N CYS A 2 5.84 -6.09 -9.99
CA CYS A 2 5.96 -4.70 -9.56
C CYS A 2 7.46 -4.44 -9.29
N SER A 3 8.05 -3.44 -9.91
CA SER A 3 9.44 -3.06 -9.61
C SER A 3 9.53 -2.36 -8.25
N SER A 4 10.74 -2.23 -7.70
CA SER A 4 10.95 -1.50 -6.44
C SER A 4 10.54 -0.03 -6.53
N ASP A 5 10.78 0.64 -7.66
CA ASP A 5 10.35 2.03 -7.87
C ASP A 5 8.82 2.13 -7.95
N GLU A 6 8.18 1.20 -8.65
CA GLU A 6 6.72 1.14 -8.73
C GLU A 6 6.10 0.89 -7.35
N ALA A 7 6.69 -0.02 -6.56
CA ALA A 7 6.26 -0.29 -5.20
C ALA A 7 6.38 0.96 -4.32
N TRP A 8 7.47 1.71 -4.45
CA TRP A 8 7.65 2.98 -3.74
C TRP A 8 6.56 4.00 -4.09
N HIS A 9 6.25 4.16 -5.39
CA HIS A 9 5.20 5.08 -5.83
C HIS A 9 3.82 4.67 -5.31
N ILE A 10 3.48 3.37 -5.34
CA ILE A 10 2.22 2.83 -4.82
C ILE A 10 2.09 3.11 -3.32
N LEU A 11 3.13 2.82 -2.53
CA LEU A 11 3.12 3.04 -1.08
C LEU A 11 2.99 4.53 -0.74
N ARG A 12 3.70 5.40 -1.47
CA ARG A 12 3.64 6.84 -1.30
C ARG A 12 2.24 7.39 -1.62
N GLU A 13 1.62 6.93 -2.71
CA GLU A 13 0.26 7.33 -3.06
C GLU A 13 -0.74 6.85 -2.01
N ALA A 14 -0.63 5.59 -1.58
CA ALA A 14 -1.50 5.05 -0.54
C ALA A 14 -1.41 5.84 0.77
N SER A 15 -0.20 6.23 1.18
CA SER A 15 0.05 7.10 2.33
C SER A 15 -0.68 8.46 2.22
N GLN A 16 -0.65 9.08 1.04
CA GLN A 16 -1.35 10.35 0.79
C GLN A 16 -2.87 10.19 0.85
N LEU A 17 -3.41 9.10 0.29
CA LEU A 17 -4.85 8.85 0.24
C LEU A 17 -5.45 8.45 1.57
N SER A 18 -4.73 7.66 2.38
CA SER A 18 -5.20 7.24 3.70
C SER A 18 -4.86 8.23 4.81
N ASN A 19 -4.09 9.28 4.48
CA ASN A 19 -3.49 10.19 5.47
C ASN A 19 -2.73 9.44 6.59
N THR A 20 -2.11 8.32 6.24
CA THR A 20 -1.32 7.48 7.14
C THR A 20 0.15 7.68 6.82
N LYS A 21 1.03 7.64 7.82
CA LYS A 21 2.46 7.85 7.58
C LYS A 21 3.00 6.73 6.71
N LEU A 22 3.85 7.07 5.73
CA LEU A 22 4.40 6.07 4.79
C LEU A 22 5.06 4.88 5.48
N ARG A 23 5.79 5.10 6.58
CA ARG A 23 6.39 4.04 7.38
C ARG A 23 5.37 3.08 7.99
N GLU A 24 4.20 3.58 8.39
CA GLU A 24 3.11 2.78 8.96
C GLU A 24 2.41 1.98 7.87
N VAL A 25 2.21 2.58 6.69
CA VAL A 25 1.71 1.87 5.50
C VAL A 25 2.67 0.73 5.11
N ALA A 26 3.98 1.00 5.02
CA ALA A 26 4.98 0.00 4.68
C ALA A 26 5.05 -1.12 5.71
N ALA A 27 4.99 -0.78 7.01
CA ALA A 27 4.96 -1.77 8.08
C ALA A 27 3.70 -2.64 8.02
N ALA A 28 2.52 -2.03 7.80
CA ALA A 28 1.26 -2.77 7.71
C ALA A 28 1.21 -3.70 6.49
N VAL A 29 1.72 -3.25 5.33
CA VAL A 29 1.83 -4.10 4.13
C VAL A 29 2.80 -5.26 4.35
N THR A 30 3.96 -4.99 4.95
CA THR A 30 4.95 -6.03 5.27
C THR A 30 4.40 -7.03 6.27
N ALA A 31 3.73 -6.56 7.32
CA ALA A 31 3.10 -7.41 8.31
C ALA A 31 2.00 -8.28 7.70
N GLY A 32 1.13 -7.71 6.83
CA GLY A 32 0.06 -8.44 6.15
C GLY A 32 0.55 -9.40 5.06
N ALA A 33 1.79 -9.28 4.59
CA ALA A 33 2.40 -10.22 3.63
C ALA A 33 2.96 -11.48 4.30
N ALA A 34 3.10 -11.50 5.64
CA ALA A 34 3.46 -12.70 6.38
C ALA A 34 2.32 -13.74 6.32
N ALA A 35 2.66 -15.03 6.40
CA ALA A 35 1.68 -16.12 6.30
C ALA A 35 0.54 -16.03 7.33
N GLU A 36 0.83 -15.49 8.52
CA GLU A 36 -0.11 -15.24 9.62
C GLU A 36 -0.28 -13.73 9.89
N GLY A 37 -0.09 -12.91 8.86
CA GLY A 37 -0.05 -11.46 8.95
C GLY A 37 -1.39 -10.82 9.31
N THR A 38 -1.36 -9.82 10.21
CA THR A 38 -2.53 -8.97 10.43
C THR A 38 -2.78 -8.12 9.19
N PRO A 39 -4.00 -8.13 8.61
CA PRO A 39 -4.30 -7.31 7.45
C PRO A 39 -4.14 -5.81 7.78
N PRO A 40 -3.69 -4.99 6.81
CA PRO A 40 -3.57 -3.55 7.01
C PRO A 40 -4.91 -2.91 7.44
N PRO A 41 -4.89 -1.75 8.12
CA PRO A 41 -6.09 -1.00 8.45
C PRO A 41 -6.99 -0.75 7.21
N PRO A 42 -8.33 -0.71 7.36
CA PRO A 42 -9.26 -0.59 6.24
C PRO A 42 -9.00 0.59 5.30
N GLU A 43 -8.61 1.73 5.85
CA GLU A 43 -8.23 2.95 5.13
C GLU A 43 -6.98 2.75 4.27
N VAL A 44 -5.98 2.04 4.81
CA VAL A 44 -4.75 1.70 4.10
C VAL A 44 -5.04 0.69 2.99
N ARG A 45 -5.88 -0.33 3.24
CA ARG A 45 -6.29 -1.28 2.19
C ARG A 45 -7.03 -0.60 1.06
N THR A 46 -7.98 0.29 1.38
CA THR A 46 -8.75 1.04 0.39
C THR A 46 -7.85 1.95 -0.45
N ALA A 47 -6.92 2.65 0.20
CA ALA A 47 -5.93 3.49 -0.46
C ALA A 47 -4.99 2.69 -1.39
N LEU A 48 -4.49 1.54 -0.93
CA LEU A 48 -3.66 0.63 -1.73
C LEU A 48 -4.42 0.11 -2.95
N SER A 49 -5.65 -0.37 -2.79
CA SER A 49 -6.48 -0.83 -3.90
C SER A 49 -6.70 0.29 -4.94
N ARG A 50 -6.91 1.53 -4.50
CA ARG A 50 -7.05 2.70 -5.39
C ARG A 50 -5.76 3.02 -6.14
N ALA A 51 -4.62 3.02 -5.45
CA ALA A 51 -3.32 3.26 -6.08
C ALA A 51 -2.99 2.17 -7.12
N LEU A 52 -3.26 0.91 -6.80
CA LEU A 52 -3.10 -0.21 -7.73
C LEU A 52 -4.00 -0.09 -8.96
N ALA A 53 -5.28 0.25 -8.77
CA ALA A 53 -6.22 0.45 -9.87
C ALA A 53 -5.79 1.61 -10.79
N ARG A 54 -5.30 2.71 -10.22
CA ARG A 54 -4.77 3.84 -11.01
C ARG A 54 -3.50 3.49 -11.78
N ARG A 55 -2.63 2.64 -11.23
CA ARG A 55 -1.48 2.13 -11.98
C ARG A 55 -1.91 1.21 -13.12
N ALA A 56 -2.89 0.34 -12.91
CA ALA A 56 -3.36 -0.57 -13.95
C ALA A 56 -4.07 0.13 -15.12
N ALA A 57 -4.55 1.35 -14.92
CA ALA A 57 -5.16 2.18 -15.96
C ALA A 57 -4.14 3.03 -16.75
N ARG A 58 -2.84 2.93 -16.46
CA ARG A 58 -1.75 3.59 -17.19
C ARG A 58 -1.04 2.58 -18.08
#